data_AF-X1LVX6-F1
#
_entry.id   AF-X1LVX6-F1
#
_cell.length_a   1.000
_cell.length_b   1.000
_cell.length_c   1.000
_cell.angle_alpha   90.00
_cell.angle_beta   90.00
_cell.angle_gamma   90.00
#
_symmetry.space_group_name_H-M   'P 1'
#
loop_
_entity.id
_entity.type
_entity.pdbx_description
1 polymer ?
#
loop_
_entity_poly.entity_id
_entity_poly.type
_entity_poly.pdbx_seq_one_letter_code
_entity_poly.pdbx_strand_id
1 'polypeptide(L)'
;MSRVRRVKDRKLVVKHYKIIPYSELAEVLKEDGQAFFEDSQEEPLKRGTIWRAARRLSELMEKKVVAKKALYRLDSGESVEGYVFYLEAAESLHQ
;
A
#
# COMPACT_ATOMS: atom_id res chain seq x y z
N MET A 1 12.94 9.98 1.49
CA MET A 1 12.39 9.41 0.23
C MET A 1 11.45 8.21 0.49
N SER A 2 10.31 8.06 -0.23
CA SER A 2 9.26 7.01 -0.08
C SER A 2 9.31 5.91 -1.16
N ARG A 3 8.81 4.67 -0.89
CA ARG A 3 8.93 3.45 -1.75
C ARG A 3 7.64 2.59 -1.79
N VAL A 4 7.50 1.61 -2.68
CA VAL A 4 6.36 0.64 -2.70
C VAL A 4 6.86 -0.80 -2.55
N ARG A 5 6.13 -1.69 -1.86
CA ARG A 5 6.50 -3.11 -1.60
C ARG A 5 5.30 -4.06 -1.76
N ARG A 6 5.58 -5.31 -2.14
CA ARG A 6 4.61 -6.42 -2.18
C ARG A 6 4.68 -7.22 -0.88
N VAL A 7 3.54 -7.67 -0.35
CA VAL A 7 3.45 -8.51 0.86
C VAL A 7 3.18 -9.95 0.43
N LYS A 8 4.15 -10.59 -0.25
CA LYS A 8 4.11 -12.02 -0.58
C LYS A 8 5.53 -12.57 -0.70
N ASP A 9 5.79 -13.71 -0.05
CA ASP A 9 6.99 -14.53 -0.21
C ASP A 9 8.37 -13.87 0.05
N ARG A 10 8.46 -12.96 1.03
CA ARG A 10 9.73 -12.36 1.52
C ARG A 10 10.64 -11.73 0.44
N LYS A 11 10.18 -11.49 -0.79
CA LYS A 11 10.99 -10.88 -1.86
C LYS A 11 10.56 -9.44 -2.14
N LEU A 12 11.46 -8.50 -1.86
CA LEU A 12 11.31 -7.07 -2.14
C LEU A 12 11.54 -6.77 -3.64
N VAL A 13 10.54 -6.15 -4.28
CA VAL A 13 10.74 -5.44 -5.56
C VAL A 13 10.70 -3.93 -5.26
N VAL A 14 11.78 -3.23 -5.60
CA VAL A 14 12.03 -1.83 -5.23
C VAL A 14 11.72 -0.91 -6.40
N LYS A 15 10.73 -0.01 -6.28
CA LYS A 15 10.54 1.12 -7.20
C LYS A 15 10.21 2.43 -6.47
N HIS A 16 10.75 3.53 -6.99
CA HIS A 16 10.82 4.87 -6.38
C HIS A 16 9.73 5.78 -6.96
N TYR A 17 8.99 6.50 -6.11
CA TYR A 17 8.16 7.60 -6.59
C TYR A 17 7.99 8.76 -5.59
N LYS A 18 8.09 10.00 -6.10
CA LYS A 18 7.63 11.24 -5.43
C LYS A 18 6.10 11.41 -5.48
N ILE A 19 5.43 10.63 -6.33
CA ILE A 19 4.00 10.68 -6.62
C ILE A 19 3.45 9.28 -6.35
N ILE A 20 2.26 9.14 -5.80
CA ILE A 20 1.70 7.79 -5.57
C ILE A 20 1.55 7.06 -6.92
N PRO A 21 2.23 5.92 -7.13
CA PRO A 21 2.21 5.21 -8.40
C PRO A 21 0.96 4.35 -8.51
N TYR A 22 -0.17 4.99 -8.83
CA TYR A 22 -1.48 4.33 -8.83
C TYR A 22 -1.54 3.06 -9.67
N SER A 23 -0.96 3.06 -10.87
CA SER A 23 -0.96 1.90 -11.75
C SER A 23 -0.22 0.71 -11.13
N GLU A 24 0.97 0.95 -10.54
CA GLU A 24 1.75 -0.12 -9.91
C GLU A 24 1.08 -0.65 -8.64
N LEU A 25 0.51 0.24 -7.82
CA LEU A 25 -0.25 -0.17 -6.63
C LEU A 25 -1.47 -1.01 -7.03
N ALA A 26 -2.17 -0.64 -8.09
CA ALA A 26 -3.32 -1.39 -8.60
C ALA A 26 -2.90 -2.78 -9.14
N GLU A 27 -1.81 -2.87 -9.89
CA GLU A 27 -1.26 -4.14 -10.36
C GLU A 27 -0.91 -5.08 -9.19
N VAL A 28 -0.20 -4.57 -8.18
CA VAL A 28 0.16 -5.35 -6.99
C VAL A 28 -1.09 -5.75 -6.19
N LEU A 29 -2.05 -4.85 -6.01
CA LEU A 29 -3.33 -5.15 -5.34
C LEU A 29 -4.13 -6.23 -6.08
N LYS A 30 -4.11 -6.23 -7.42
CA LYS A 30 -4.79 -7.24 -8.23
C LYS A 30 -4.19 -8.63 -8.08
N GLU A 31 -2.86 -8.70 -8.02
CA GLU A 31 -2.12 -9.96 -7.97
C GLU A 31 -2.03 -10.55 -6.54
N ASP A 32 -1.84 -9.70 -5.53
CA ASP A 32 -1.53 -10.13 -4.16
C ASP A 32 -2.63 -9.78 -3.14
N GLY A 33 -3.60 -8.95 -3.51
CA GLY A 33 -4.62 -8.42 -2.60
C GLY A 33 -4.12 -7.34 -1.64
N GLN A 34 -2.81 -7.10 -1.58
CA GLN A 34 -2.18 -6.12 -0.69
C GLN A 34 -0.96 -5.45 -1.34
N ALA A 35 -0.83 -4.14 -1.18
CA ALA A 35 0.32 -3.36 -1.63
C ALA A 35 0.78 -2.40 -0.53
N PHE A 36 2.06 -2.39 -0.18
CA PHE A 36 2.63 -1.48 0.81
C PHE A 36 3.28 -0.27 0.15
N PHE A 37 3.07 0.91 0.71
CA PHE A 37 3.73 2.16 0.32
C PHE A 37 4.50 2.70 1.54
N GLU A 38 5.82 2.62 1.50
CA GLU A 38 6.76 3.16 2.46
C GLU A 38 6.66 4.69 2.54
N ASP A 39 6.55 5.19 3.78
CA ASP A 39 6.50 6.60 4.09
C ASP A 39 7.91 7.21 4.08
N SER A 40 8.03 8.47 3.68
CA SER A 40 9.33 9.17 3.65
C SER A 40 9.54 9.84 5.00
N GLN A 41 10.68 9.61 5.65
CA GLN A 41 11.00 10.32 6.90
C GLN A 41 11.23 11.82 6.69
N GLU A 42 11.71 12.23 5.51
CA GLU A 42 11.94 13.64 5.17
C GLU A 42 10.64 14.36 4.77
N GLU A 43 9.71 13.62 4.16
CA GLU A 43 8.47 14.17 3.59
C GLU A 43 7.30 13.21 3.87
N PRO A 44 6.83 13.12 5.12
CA PRO A 44 5.81 12.15 5.50
C PRO A 44 4.49 12.42 4.79
N LEU A 45 3.85 11.36 4.32
CA LEU A 45 2.55 11.44 3.67
C LEU A 45 1.47 11.81 4.68
N LYS A 46 0.79 12.92 4.38
CA LYS A 46 -0.40 13.34 5.13
C LYS A 46 -1.51 12.29 5.00
N ARG A 47 -2.25 12.05 6.09
CA ARG A 47 -3.43 11.15 6.09
C ARG A 47 -4.41 11.43 4.95
N GLY A 48 -4.67 12.69 4.63
CA GLY A 48 -5.58 13.07 3.53
C GLY A 48 -5.06 12.69 2.13
N THR A 49 -3.73 12.55 1.96
CA THR A 49 -3.13 12.05 0.72
C THR A 49 -3.33 10.54 0.61
N ILE A 50 -3.14 9.80 1.70
CA ILE A 50 -3.40 8.36 1.77
C ILE A 50 -4.88 8.03 1.54
N TRP A 51 -5.79 8.81 2.14
CA TRP A 51 -7.23 8.62 1.95
C TRP A 51 -7.65 8.83 0.49
N ARG A 52 -7.15 9.91 -0.14
CA ARG A 52 -7.37 10.15 -1.58
C ARG A 52 -6.80 9.01 -2.43
N ALA A 53 -5.66 8.46 -2.03
CA ALA A 53 -5.04 7.38 -2.74
C ALA A 53 -5.86 6.08 -2.67
N ALA A 54 -6.33 5.71 -1.47
CA ALA A 54 -7.19 4.55 -1.27
C ALA A 54 -8.51 4.69 -2.05
N ARG A 55 -9.11 5.89 -2.06
CA ARG A 55 -10.29 6.18 -2.87
C ARG A 55 -10.02 5.99 -4.37
N ARG A 56 -8.93 6.55 -4.89
CA ARG A 56 -8.58 6.43 -6.31
C ARG A 56 -8.27 4.98 -6.70
N LEU A 57 -7.59 4.23 -5.85
CA LEU A 57 -7.35 2.81 -6.06
C LEU A 57 -8.65 2.01 -6.02
N SER A 58 -9.62 2.41 -5.19
CA SER A 58 -10.93 1.75 -5.16
C SER A 58 -11.68 1.90 -6.49
N GLU A 59 -11.60 3.09 -7.09
CA GLU A 59 -12.17 3.37 -8.42
C GLU A 59 -11.49 2.52 -9.50
N LEU A 60 -10.15 2.43 -9.48
CA LEU A 60 -9.38 1.65 -10.45
C LEU A 60 -9.59 0.14 -10.33
N MET A 61 -9.79 -0.36 -9.11
CA MET A 61 -9.94 -1.78 -8.82
C MET A 61 -11.40 -2.25 -8.88
N GLU A 62 -12.36 -1.34 -9.02
CA GLU A 62 -13.80 -1.58 -8.89
C GLU A 62 -14.16 -2.33 -7.59
N LYS A 63 -13.35 -2.13 -6.55
CA LYS A 63 -13.43 -2.81 -5.25
C LYS A 63 -13.00 -1.84 -4.16
N LYS A 64 -13.54 -1.99 -2.95
CA LYS A 64 -13.14 -1.13 -1.84
C LYS A 64 -11.68 -1.42 -1.45
N VAL A 65 -10.81 -0.43 -1.61
CA VAL A 65 -9.43 -0.43 -1.14
C VAL A 65 -9.35 0.44 0.09
N VAL A 66 -8.76 -0.10 1.16
CA VAL A 66 -8.50 0.62 2.40
C VAL A 66 -6.99 0.68 2.65
N ALA A 67 -6.56 1.68 3.40
CA ALA A 67 -5.16 1.86 3.76
C ALA A 67 -4.98 1.87 5.28
N LYS A 68 -4.00 1.12 5.79
CA LYS A 68 -3.61 1.12 7.21
C LYS A 68 -2.13 1.43 7.35
N LYS A 69 -1.76 2.19 8.38
CA LYS A 69 -0.34 2.40 8.71
C LYS A 69 0.26 1.07 9.16
N ALA A 70 1.47 0.76 8.71
CA ALA A 70 2.19 -0.46 9.06
C ALA A 70 3.68 -0.16 9.27
N LEU A 71 4.30 -0.97 10.12
CA LEU A 71 5.74 -1.01 10.36
C LEU A 71 6.20 -2.43 10.03
N TYR A 72 7.08 -2.57 9.04
CA TYR A 72 7.69 -3.85 8.70
C TYR A 72 9.15 -3.88 9.14
N ARG A 73 9.58 -5.04 9.64
CA ARG A 73 10.98 -5.34 9.88
C ARG A 73 11.51 -6.17 8.71
N LEU A 74 12.58 -5.70 8.10
CA LEU A 74 13.27 -6.40 7.02
C LEU A 74 14.22 -7.44 7.59
N ASP A 75 14.58 -8.45 6.78
CA ASP A 75 15.56 -9.47 7.14
C ASP A 75 16.96 -8.86 7.36
N SER A 76 17.23 -7.68 6.80
CA SER A 76 18.44 -6.88 7.07
C SER A 76 18.49 -6.30 8.49
N GLY A 77 17.40 -6.41 9.26
CA GLY A 77 17.23 -5.80 10.57
C GLY A 77 16.68 -4.37 10.53
N GLU A 78 16.59 -3.76 9.34
CA GLU A 78 16.03 -2.43 9.14
C GLU A 78 14.51 -2.41 9.34
N SER A 79 14.00 -1.33 9.92
CA SER A 79 12.57 -1.12 10.16
C SER A 79 12.05 -0.02 9.26
N VAL A 80 10.85 -0.21 8.72
CA VAL A 80 10.35 0.62 7.63
C VAL A 80 8.86 0.82 7.75
N GLU A 81 8.49 2.09 7.87
CA GLU A 81 7.12 2.54 8.08
C GLU A 81 6.45 2.90 6.77
N GLY A 82 5.13 2.75 6.73
CA GLY A 82 4.36 3.05 5.54
C GLY A 82 2.88 2.77 5.73
N TYR A 83 2.19 2.61 4.62
CA TYR A 83 0.78 2.29 4.54
C TYR A 83 0.58 1.05 3.69
N VAL A 84 -0.11 0.05 4.22
CA VAL A 84 -0.59 -1.10 3.44
C VAL A 84 -1.96 -0.74 2.89
N PHE A 85 -2.07 -0.71 1.58
CA PHE A 85 -3.33 -0.78 0.86
C PHE A 85 -3.75 -2.25 0.73
N TYR A 86 -5.01 -2.55 0.98
CA TYR A 86 -5.54 -3.89 0.76
C TYR A 86 -7.00 -3.83 0.33
N LEU A 87 -7.42 -4.84 -0.43
CA LEU A 87 -8.82 -5.02 -0.77
C LEU A 87 -9.58 -5.37 0.51
N GLU A 88 -10.58 -4.56 0.87
CA GLU A 88 -11.50 -4.93 1.93
C GLU A 88 -12.25 -6.17 1.42
N ALA A 89 -12.06 -7.31 2.11
CA ALA A 89 -12.88 -8.48 1.85
C ALA A 89 -14.34 -8.00 1.95
N ALA A 90 -15.14 -8.28 0.92
CA ALA A 90 -16.57 -8.07 1.03
C ALA A 90 -17.01 -8.91 2.23
N GLU A 91 -17.25 -8.27 3.37
CA GLU A 91 -17.93 -8.92 4.47
C GLU A 91 -19.22 -9.43 3.84
N SER A 92 -19.32 -10.75 3.74
CA SER A 92 -20.60 -11.38 3.48
C SER A 92 -21.48 -10.91 4.63
N LEU A 93 -22.41 -10.01 4.32
CA LEU A 93 -23.53 -9.62 5.16
C LEU A 93 -24.37 -10.87 5.43
N HIS A 94 -23.89 -11.71 6.34
CA HIS A 94 -24.61 -12.84 6.91
C HIS A 94 -24.12 -13.04 8.33
N GLN A 95 -24.66 -12.22 9.24
CA GLN A 95 -25.15 -12.68 10.53
C GLN A 95 -26.48 -11.98 10.80
#